data_AF-A0A0H3K0Q1-F1
#
_entry.id   AF-A0A0H3K0Q1-F1
#
_cell.length_a   1.000
_cell.length_b   1.000
_cell.length_c   1.000
_cell.angle_alpha   90.00
_cell.angle_beta   90.00
_cell.angle_gamma   90.00
#
_symmetry.space_group_name_H-M   'P 1'
#
loop_
_entity.id
_entity.type
_entity.pdbx_description
1 polymer ?
#
loop_
_entity_poly.entity_id
_entity_poly.type
_entity_poly.pdbx_seq_one_letter_code
_entity_poly.pdbx_strand_id
1 'polypeptide(L)'
;MLPVLAAIPQTVAWSPKVALVMILSNIVAIAIGKATIKIQNAGPALPSPQLFGGFGLPAVLATASFGHILGIGVILGLANIGNL
;
A
#
# COMPACT_ATOMS: atom_id res chain seq x y z
N MET A 1 -24.23 0.11 -25.35
CA MET A 1 -22.84 0.30 -25.81
C MET A 1 -22.15 1.09 -24.70
N LEU A 2 -21.26 0.47 -23.93
CA LEU A 2 -20.55 1.17 -22.85
C LEU A 2 -19.69 2.27 -23.48
N PRO A 3 -19.78 3.55 -23.05
CA PRO A 3 -19.02 4.61 -23.68
C PRO A 3 -17.53 4.30 -23.51
N VAL A 4 -16.77 4.26 -24.60
CA VAL A 4 -15.32 3.98 -24.62
C VAL A 4 -14.55 4.89 -23.66
N LEU A 5 -15.06 6.10 -23.39
CA LEU A 5 -14.52 7.04 -22.42
C LEU A 5 -14.54 6.51 -20.97
N ALA A 6 -15.52 5.69 -20.59
CA ALA A 6 -15.58 5.07 -19.27
C ALA A 6 -14.62 3.88 -19.10
N ALA A 7 -14.06 3.37 -20.20
CA ALA A 7 -13.07 2.29 -20.19
C ALA A 7 -11.63 2.79 -20.21
N ILE A 8 -11.40 4.11 -20.35
CA ILE A 8 -10.05 4.68 -20.31
C ILE A 8 -9.66 4.81 -18.83
N PRO A 9 -8.68 4.04 -18.33
CA PRO A 9 -8.21 4.24 -16.97
C PRO A 9 -7.63 5.66 -16.85
N GLN A 10 -8.13 6.44 -15.90
CA GLN A 10 -7.50 7.70 -15.48
C GLN A 10 -6.15 7.35 -14.85
N THR A 11 -5.09 7.38 -15.65
CA THR A 11 -3.72 7.16 -15.18
C THR A 11 -3.17 8.48 -14.65
N VAL A 12 -3.05 8.57 -13.34
CA VAL A 12 -2.41 9.71 -12.68
C VAL A 12 -0.91 9.66 -12.95
N ALA A 13 -0.36 10.74 -13.50
CA ALA A 13 1.07 10.90 -13.63
C ALA A 13 1.73 10.90 -12.25
N TRP A 14 2.95 10.39 -12.15
CA TRP A 14 3.69 10.39 -10.90
C TRP A 14 3.83 11.83 -10.37
N SER A 15 3.46 12.04 -9.11
CA SER A 15 3.59 13.33 -8.44
C SER A 15 3.86 13.14 -6.94
N PRO A 16 4.38 14.16 -6.25
CA PRO A 16 4.57 14.10 -4.79
C PRO A 16 3.29 13.79 -4.02
N LYS A 17 2.11 14.19 -4.53
CA LYS A 17 0.81 13.87 -3.94
C LYS A 17 0.52 12.37 -4.00
N VAL A 18 0.77 11.74 -5.16
CA VAL A 18 0.61 10.29 -5.35
C VAL A 18 1.54 9.52 -4.40
N ALA A 19 2.79 9.98 -4.27
CA ALA A 19 3.75 9.39 -3.33
C ALA A 19 3.28 9.49 -1.88
N LEU A 20 2.71 10.63 -1.46
CA LEU A 20 2.15 10.80 -0.11
C LEU A 20 1.01 9.81 0.16
N VAL A 21 0.08 9.65 -0.79
CA VAL A 21 -1.03 8.69 -0.69
C VAL A 21 -0.51 7.25 -0.57
N MET A 22 0.54 6.89 -1.32
CA MET A 22 1.17 5.57 -1.25
C MET A 22 1.84 5.32 0.11
N ILE A 23 2.53 6.32 0.68
CA ILE A 23 3.16 6.21 1.99
C ILE A 23 2.09 6.01 3.08
N LEU A 24 1.01 6.80 3.05
CA LEU A 24 -0.11 6.66 3.99
C LEU A 24 -0.75 5.27 3.88
N SER A 25 -0.93 4.76 2.66
CA SER A 25 -1.48 3.42 2.41
C SER A 25 -0.58 2.32 2.99
N ASN A 26 0.74 2.46 2.88
CA ASN A 26 1.70 1.53 3.50
C ASN A 26 1.65 1.60 5.04
N ILE A 27 1.53 2.78 5.64
CA ILE A 27 1.39 2.93 7.10
C ILE A 27 0.13 2.21 7.60
N VAL A 28 -1.00 2.41 6.91
CA VAL A 28 -2.27 1.72 7.23
C VAL A 28 -2.12 0.20 7.08
N ALA A 29 -1.48 -0.27 6.01
CA ALA A 29 -1.23 -1.69 5.80
C ALA A 29 -0.34 -2.32 6.88
N ILE A 30 0.70 -1.62 7.33
CA ILE A 30 1.56 -2.04 8.44
C ILE A 30 0.74 -2.12 9.75
N ALA A 31 -0.13 -1.14 10.02
CA ALA A 31 -1.02 -1.18 11.18
C ALA A 31 -2.00 -2.37 11.15
N ILE A 32 -2.61 -2.64 10.00
CA ILE A 32 -3.49 -3.80 9.79
C ILE A 32 -2.70 -5.10 9.94
N GLY A 33 -1.51 -5.18 9.35
CA GLY A 33 -0.61 -6.33 9.51
C GLY A 33 -0.26 -6.59 10.97
N LYS A 34 -0.05 -5.52 11.75
CA LYS A 34 0.28 -5.63 13.17
C LYS A 34 -0.91 -6.09 14.02
N ALA A 35 -2.13 -5.82 13.58
CA ALA A 35 -3.34 -6.35 14.23
C ALA A 35 -3.68 -7.79 13.79
N THR A 36 -3.35 -8.17 12.55
CA THR A 36 -3.84 -9.41 11.91
C THR A 36 -2.83 -10.54 11.88
N ILE A 37 -1.53 -10.25 11.76
CA ILE A 37 -0.48 -11.26 11.65
C ILE A 37 -0.28 -11.91 13.02
N LYS A 38 -0.58 -13.22 13.11
CA LYS A 38 -0.40 -14.03 14.32
C LYS A 38 1.07 -14.32 14.65
N ILE A 39 1.91 -14.52 13.62
CA ILE A 39 3.35 -14.77 13.78
C ILE A 39 4.11 -13.62 13.14
N GLN A 40 4.34 -12.56 13.92
CA GLN A 40 4.93 -11.32 13.44
C GLN A 40 6.45 -11.43 13.25
N ASN A 41 7.10 -12.27 14.04
CA ASN A 41 8.54 -12.52 14.02
C ASN A 41 8.88 -13.88 13.39
N ALA A 42 8.16 -14.28 12.34
CA ALA A 42 8.58 -15.43 11.55
C ALA A 42 9.91 -15.09 10.87
N GLY A 43 10.93 -15.97 11.02
CA GLY A 43 12.22 -15.78 10.36
C GLY A 43 12.10 -15.78 8.83
N PRO A 44 13.03 -15.16 8.07
CA PRO A 44 14.30 -14.55 8.48
C PRO A 44 14.14 -13.24 9.27
N ALA A 45 15.02 -13.03 10.25
CA ALA A 45 15.09 -11.76 10.96
C ALA A 45 15.63 -10.67 10.01
N LEU A 46 15.01 -9.49 10.04
CA LEU A 46 15.58 -8.31 9.41
C LEU A 46 16.86 -7.90 10.15
N PRO A 47 17.87 -7.31 9.47
CA PRO A 47 19.05 -6.75 10.15
C PRO A 47 18.71 -5.62 11.14
N SER A 48 17.50 -5.04 11.06
CA SER A 48 17.00 -4.01 11.99
C SER A 48 15.50 -4.17 12.32
N PRO A 49 15.08 -5.22 13.07
CA PRO A 49 13.67 -5.50 13.36
C PRO A 49 12.99 -4.39 14.15
N GLN A 50 13.73 -3.60 14.96
CA GLN A 50 13.17 -2.52 15.76
C GLN A 50 12.57 -1.39 14.91
N LEU A 51 13.05 -1.19 13.68
CA LEU A 51 12.62 -0.11 12.79
C LEU A 51 11.23 -0.42 12.19
N PHE A 52 10.86 -1.69 12.12
CA PHE A 52 9.59 -2.18 11.58
C PHE A 52 8.72 -2.83 12.66
N GLY A 53 8.84 -2.39 13.92
CA GLY A 53 7.95 -2.81 15.01
C GLY A 53 8.10 -4.27 15.45
N GLY A 54 9.26 -4.88 15.20
CA GLY A 54 9.53 -6.29 15.53
C GLY A 54 9.04 -7.28 14.46
N PHE A 55 8.65 -6.80 13.28
CA PHE A 55 8.32 -7.67 12.16
C PHE A 55 9.55 -8.41 11.62
N GLY A 56 9.37 -9.69 11.32
CA GLY A 56 10.28 -10.47 10.49
C GLY A 56 10.21 -10.05 9.02
N LEU A 57 11.20 -10.46 8.23
CA LEU A 57 11.26 -10.22 6.78
C LEU A 57 9.94 -10.56 6.05
N PRO A 58 9.28 -11.73 6.29
CA PRO A 58 8.03 -12.04 5.59
C PRO A 58 6.89 -11.10 5.96
N ALA A 59 6.83 -10.62 7.21
CA ALA A 59 5.76 -9.74 7.65
C ALA A 59 5.90 -8.32 7.08
N VAL A 60 7.13 -7.79 6.97
CA VAL A 60 7.38 -6.51 6.29
C VAL A 60 7.07 -6.63 4.80
N LEU A 61 7.51 -7.70 4.15
CA LEU A 61 7.24 -7.90 2.72
C LEU A 61 5.74 -8.04 2.44
N ALA A 62 5.01 -8.78 3.28
CA ALA A 62 3.57 -8.95 3.16
C ALA A 62 2.83 -7.62 3.34
N THR A 63 3.17 -6.86 4.39
CA THR A 63 2.50 -5.57 4.69
C THR A 63 2.83 -4.51 3.65
N ALA A 64 4.08 -4.43 3.17
CA ALA A 64 4.44 -3.52 2.09
C ALA A 64 3.75 -3.88 0.77
N SER A 65 3.70 -5.17 0.40
CA SER A 65 3.00 -5.61 -0.81
C SER A 65 1.50 -5.31 -0.74
N PHE A 66 0.88 -5.59 0.42
CA PHE A 66 -0.52 -5.24 0.66
C PHE A 66 -0.76 -3.73 0.62
N GLY A 67 0.14 -2.95 1.21
CA GLY A 67 0.11 -1.48 1.18
C GLY A 67 0.20 -0.91 -0.23
N HIS A 68 0.98 -1.52 -1.12
CA HIS A 68 1.04 -1.14 -2.53
C HIS A 68 -0.25 -1.48 -3.28
N ILE A 69 -0.85 -2.65 -3.04
CA ILE A 69 -2.14 -3.02 -3.64
C ILE A 69 -3.24 -2.04 -3.19
N LEU A 70 -3.29 -1.75 -1.89
CA LEU A 70 -4.21 -0.77 -1.32
C LEU A 70 -3.95 0.62 -1.92
N GLY A 71 -2.69 1.03 -1.98
CA GLY A 71 -2.28 2.31 -2.54
C GLY A 71 -2.68 2.50 -4.00
N ILE A 72 -2.51 1.47 -4.85
CA ILE A 72 -2.96 1.50 -6.25
C ILE A 72 -4.48 1.72 -6.31
N GLY A 73 -5.25 0.97 -5.49
CA GLY A 73 -6.71 1.12 -5.44
C GLY A 73 -7.15 2.51 -4.99
N VAL A 74 -6.50 3.07 -3.97
CA VAL A 74 -6.79 4.42 -3.45
C VAL A 74 -6.40 5.49 -4.48
N ILE A 75 -5.22 5.40 -5.09
CA ILE A 75 -4.74 6.35 -6.10
C ILE A 75 -5.67 6.38 -7.32
N LEU A 76 -6.02 5.22 -7.87
CA LEU A 76 -6.97 5.14 -8.99
C LEU A 76 -8.37 5.61 -8.57
N GLY A 77 -8.81 5.29 -7.36
CA GLY A 77 -10.10 5.73 -6.83
C GLY A 77 -10.19 7.26 -6.71
N LEU A 78 -9.18 7.89 -6.11
CA LEU A 78 -9.12 9.35 -5.99
C LEU A 78 -8.98 10.05 -7.35
N ALA A 79 -8.20 9.48 -8.28
CA ALA A 79 -8.08 10.00 -9.63
C ALA A 79 -9.42 9.97 -10.38
N ASN A 80 -10.20 8.89 -10.25
CA ASN A 80 -11.53 8.77 -10.86
C ASN A 80 -12.56 9.75 -10.27
N ILE A 81 -12.38 10.19 -9.02
CA ILE A 81 -13.25 11.18 -8.36
C ILE A 81 -12.79 12.63 -8.66
N GLY A 82 -11.60 12.81 -9.27
CA GLY A 82 -11.05 14.12 -9.64
C GLY A 82 -10.28 14.82 -8.51
N ASN A 83 -9.95 14.10 -7.44
CA ASN A 83 -9.34 14.66 -6.23
C ASN A 83 -7.81 14.44 -6.14
N LEU A 84 -7.17 14.00 -7.23
CA LEU A 84 -5.73 13.78 -7.33
C LEU A 84 -5.19 14.24 -8.68
#